data_AF-A0A3L6FV39-F1
#
_entry.id   AF-A0A3L6FV39-F1
#
_cell.length_a   1.000
_cell.length_b   1.000
_cell.length_c   1.000
_cell.angle_alpha   90.00
_cell.angle_beta   90.00
_cell.angle_gamma   90.00
#
_symmetry.space_group_name_H-M   'P 1'
#
loop_
_entity.id
_entity.type
_entity.pdbx_description
1 polymer ?
#
loop_
_entity_poly.entity_id
_entity_poly.type
_entity_poly.pdbx_seq_one_letter_code
_entity_poly.pdbx_strand_id
1 'polypeptide(L)'
;VGVAAFDLRSASLHLSQYIETSCSYHNTKTLLHFYDPMVVIVPPNKTAADGMVGVSELIDKHYPANKKVTMARGCFDDTKGAVIVRSLSARDPSALGLDTYCKQYYLCLAAATATIKWLGLVSNCSNGYWSIKVIKWVNEESHLWCRVGANGLDSILSAPAH
;
A
#
# COMPACT_ATOMS: atom_id res chain seq x y z
N VAL A 1 -9.97 1.61 -2.85
CA VAL A 1 -9.11 1.39 -1.67
C VAL A 1 -7.66 1.59 -2.10
N GLY A 2 -6.86 2.31 -1.31
CA GLY A 2 -5.41 2.44 -1.53
C GLY A 2 -4.63 1.69 -0.46
N VAL A 3 -3.65 0.91 -0.87
CA VAL A 3 -2.81 0.07 -0.02
C VAL A 3 -1.34 0.37 -0.31
N ALA A 4 -0.56 0.51 0.76
CA ALA A 4 0.90 0.53 0.70
C ALA A 4 1.42 -0.58 1.62
N ALA A 5 2.09 -1.57 1.06
CA ALA A 5 2.69 -2.67 1.79
C ALA A 5 4.21 -2.52 1.79
N PHE A 6 4.83 -2.56 2.97
CA PHE A 6 6.28 -2.49 3.11
C PHE A 6 6.82 -3.84 3.53
N ASP A 7 7.62 -4.47 2.66
CA ASP A 7 8.32 -5.71 2.98
C ASP A 7 9.67 -5.38 3.61
N LEU A 8 9.79 -5.67 4.91
CA LEU A 8 11.02 -5.46 5.68
C LEU A 8 12.18 -6.33 5.20
N ARG A 9 11.90 -7.52 4.65
CA ARG A 9 12.94 -8.46 4.21
C ARG A 9 13.62 -7.99 2.94
N SER A 10 12.84 -7.51 1.98
CA SER A 10 13.36 -7.02 0.69
C SER A 10 13.61 -5.51 0.68
N ALA A 11 13.17 -4.79 1.72
CA ALA A 11 13.16 -3.33 1.78
C ALA A 11 12.46 -2.71 0.55
N SER A 12 11.31 -3.27 0.16
CA SER A 12 10.49 -2.78 -0.95
C SER A 12 9.17 -2.19 -0.47
N LEU A 13 8.72 -1.15 -1.16
CA LEU A 13 7.42 -0.53 -0.94
C LEU A 13 6.52 -0.87 -2.13
N HIS A 14 5.45 -1.61 -1.89
CA HIS A 14 4.48 -1.99 -2.91
C HIS A 14 3.25 -1.10 -2.77
N LEU A 15 2.87 -0.45 -3.87
CA LEU A 15 1.74 0.47 -3.94
C LEU A 15 0.65 -0.15 -4.81
N SER A 16 -0.58 -0.15 -4.30
CA SER A 16 -1.74 -0.72 -4.99
C SER A 16 -2.95 0.17 -4.75
N GLN A 17 -3.70 0.48 -5.80
CA GLN A 17 -4.99 1.14 -5.67
C GLN A 17 -5.97 0.50 -6.63
N TYR A 18 -7.15 0.17 -6.13
CA TYR A 18 -8.19 -0.52 -6.88
C TYR A 18 -9.56 -0.07 -6.39
N ILE A 19 -10.58 -0.27 -7.22
CA ILE A 19 -11.97 -0.02 -6.83
C ILE A 19 -12.51 -1.27 -6.12
N GLU A 20 -13.15 -1.06 -4.97
CA GLU A 20 -13.89 -2.13 -4.30
C GLU A 20 -15.36 -1.96 -4.65
N THR A 21 -15.90 -2.85 -5.49
CA THR A 21 -17.28 -2.77 -5.97
C THR A 21 -18.27 -3.54 -5.10
N SER A 22 -17.77 -4.32 -4.13
CA SER A 22 -18.57 -5.19 -3.26
C SER A 22 -18.30 -4.92 -1.78
N CYS A 23 -19.34 -4.99 -0.95
CA CYS A 23 -19.23 -4.93 0.52
C CYS A 23 -18.42 -6.08 1.14
N SER A 24 -18.07 -7.09 0.36
CA SER A 24 -17.27 -8.23 0.83
C SER A 24 -15.77 -7.93 0.97
N TYR A 25 -15.30 -6.80 0.40
CA TYR A 25 -13.89 -6.39 0.36
C TYR A 25 -12.94 -7.46 -0.19
N HIS A 26 -13.36 -8.17 -1.25
CA HIS A 26 -12.64 -9.33 -1.77
C HIS A 26 -11.21 -8.99 -2.18
N ASN A 27 -11.00 -7.89 -2.91
CA ASN A 27 -9.67 -7.50 -3.38
C ASN A 27 -8.74 -7.16 -2.20
N THR A 28 -9.28 -6.47 -1.21
CA THR A 28 -8.55 -6.11 0.01
C THR A 28 -8.18 -7.34 0.84
N LYS A 29 -9.09 -8.31 0.99
CA LYS A 29 -8.80 -9.59 1.67
C LYS A 29 -7.72 -10.40 0.96
N THR A 30 -7.77 -10.46 -0.36
CA THR A 30 -6.75 -11.14 -1.16
C THR A 30 -5.36 -10.53 -0.95
N LEU A 31 -5.25 -9.20 -0.96
CA LEU A 31 -3.96 -8.54 -0.66
C LEU A 31 -3.49 -8.79 0.78
N LEU A 32 -4.38 -8.73 1.76
CA LEU A 32 -4.03 -9.02 3.16
C LEU A 32 -3.51 -10.45 3.31
N HIS A 33 -4.14 -11.41 2.64
CA HIS A 33 -3.67 -12.80 2.64
C HIS A 33 -2.33 -12.95 1.91
N PHE A 34 -2.14 -12.26 0.78
CA PHE A 34 -0.90 -12.32 0.01
C PHE A 34 0.30 -11.74 0.78
N TYR A 35 0.11 -10.58 1.42
CA TYR A 35 1.18 -9.89 2.14
C TYR A 35 1.41 -10.43 3.56
N ASP A 36 0.42 -11.12 4.14
CA ASP A 36 0.40 -11.61 5.52
C ASP A 36 1.02 -10.61 6.52
N PRO A 37 0.43 -9.40 6.65
CA PRO A 37 1.10 -8.30 7.32
C PRO A 37 1.15 -8.51 8.83
N MET A 38 2.34 -8.37 9.42
CA MET A 38 2.52 -8.36 10.88
C MET A 38 1.75 -7.21 11.56
N VAL A 39 1.64 -6.06 10.87
CA VAL A 39 0.97 -4.85 11.34
C VAL A 39 0.11 -4.27 10.23
N VAL A 40 -1.12 -3.91 10.55
CA VAL A 40 -2.03 -3.21 9.63
C VAL A 40 -2.29 -1.80 10.15
N ILE A 41 -1.94 -0.80 9.36
CA ILE A 41 -2.08 0.62 9.71
C ILE A 41 -3.35 1.16 9.05
N VAL A 42 -4.26 1.74 9.83
CA VAL A 42 -5.54 2.25 9.35
C VAL A 42 -5.84 3.66 9.88
N PRO A 43 -6.61 4.48 9.14
CA PRO A 43 -7.17 5.71 9.68
C PRO A 43 -8.26 5.40 10.73
N PRO A 44 -8.64 6.35 11.59
CA PRO A 44 -9.63 6.15 12.66
C PRO A 44 -11.08 6.05 12.16
N ASN A 45 -11.29 5.98 10.84
CA ASN A 45 -12.62 5.95 10.24
C ASN A 45 -13.27 4.57 10.47
N LYS A 46 -14.45 4.56 11.09
CA LYS A 46 -15.26 3.34 11.27
C LYS A 46 -16.05 2.98 10.00
N THR A 47 -16.46 3.99 9.22
CA THR A 47 -17.25 3.84 7.98
C THR A 47 -16.55 4.48 6.79
N ALA A 48 -16.79 3.94 5.59
CA ALA A 48 -16.40 4.54 4.32
C ALA A 48 -17.37 5.69 3.91
N ALA A 49 -17.03 6.43 2.85
CA ALA A 49 -17.75 7.64 2.41
C ALA A 49 -19.21 7.40 1.97
N ASP A 50 -19.59 6.16 1.72
CA ASP A 50 -20.88 5.69 1.21
C ASP A 50 -21.66 4.84 2.23
N GLY A 51 -21.22 4.82 3.49
CA GLY A 51 -21.83 3.98 4.53
C GLY A 51 -21.41 2.51 4.47
N MET A 52 -20.49 2.13 3.56
CA MET A 52 -19.86 0.81 3.62
C MET A 52 -19.00 0.65 4.87
N VAL A 53 -18.87 -0.60 5.32
CA VAL A 53 -17.99 -1.02 6.41
C VAL A 53 -16.58 -0.52 6.13
N GLY A 54 -16.02 0.32 7.00
CA GLY A 54 -14.67 0.84 6.79
C GLY A 54 -13.63 -0.28 6.83
N VAL A 55 -12.49 -0.10 6.14
CA VAL A 55 -11.37 -1.07 6.17
C VAL A 55 -10.95 -1.40 7.61
N SER A 56 -11.04 -0.46 8.55
CA SER A 56 -10.75 -0.71 9.97
C SER A 56 -11.64 -1.80 10.60
N GLU A 57 -12.94 -1.80 10.29
CA GLU A 57 -13.91 -2.78 10.79
C GLU A 57 -13.78 -4.12 10.04
N LEU A 58 -13.44 -4.09 8.76
CA LEU A 58 -13.07 -5.29 8.00
C LEU A 58 -11.93 -6.06 8.69
N ILE A 59 -10.87 -5.35 9.09
CA ILE A 59 -9.72 -5.92 9.80
C ILE A 59 -10.15 -6.52 11.14
N ASP A 60 -10.93 -5.79 11.94
CA ASP A 60 -11.39 -6.29 13.24
C ASP A 60 -12.18 -7.60 13.12
N LYS A 61 -13.01 -7.71 12.07
CA LYS A 61 -13.89 -8.88 11.87
C LYS A 61 -13.17 -10.11 11.31
N HIS A 62 -12.20 -9.92 10.41
CA HIS A 62 -11.63 -11.05 9.64
C HIS A 62 -10.15 -11.32 9.95
N TYR A 63 -9.46 -10.37 10.58
CA TYR A 63 -8.03 -10.44 10.88
C TYR A 63 -7.74 -10.05 12.33
N PRO A 64 -8.45 -10.63 13.33
CA PRO A 64 -8.33 -10.22 14.73
C PRO A 64 -6.94 -10.52 15.35
N ALA A 65 -6.17 -11.42 14.74
CA ALA A 65 -4.82 -11.76 15.17
C ALA A 65 -3.76 -10.75 14.71
N ASN A 66 -4.04 -9.97 13.65
CA ASN A 66 -3.09 -9.01 13.12
C ASN A 66 -3.06 -7.76 14.02
N LYS A 67 -1.86 -7.25 14.31
CA LYS A 67 -1.72 -6.02 15.08
C LYS A 67 -2.28 -4.84 14.28
N LYS A 68 -3.45 -4.35 14.66
CA LYS A 68 -4.04 -3.15 14.08
C LYS A 68 -3.50 -1.89 14.77
N VAL A 69 -3.01 -0.95 13.99
CA VAL A 69 -2.53 0.35 14.46
C VAL A 69 -3.39 1.45 13.84
N THR A 70 -4.05 2.22 14.69
CA THR A 70 -4.84 3.37 14.25
C THR A 70 -3.97 4.63 14.29
N MET A 71 -3.77 5.28 13.14
CA MET A 71 -3.05 6.56 13.04
C MET A 71 -4.00 7.69 12.67
N ALA A 72 -3.77 8.89 13.22
CA ALA A 72 -4.58 10.07 12.91
C ALA A 72 -4.64 10.34 11.40
N ARG A 73 -5.79 10.83 10.89
CA ARG A 73 -5.99 11.09 9.46
C ARG A 73 -4.90 11.97 8.84
N GLY A 74 -4.36 12.94 9.57
CA GLY A 74 -3.25 13.78 9.10
C GLY A 74 -1.91 13.06 8.89
N CYS A 75 -1.82 11.75 9.20
CA CYS A 75 -0.69 10.91 8.80
C CYS A 75 -0.84 10.33 7.40
N PHE A 76 -2.04 10.34 6.84
CA PHE A 76 -2.36 9.88 5.49
C PHE A 76 -2.40 11.10 4.56
N ASP A 77 -1.24 11.50 4.09
CA ASP A 77 -1.02 12.70 3.28
C ASP A 77 -0.48 12.27 1.92
N ASP A 78 -1.32 12.33 0.90
CA ASP A 78 -1.02 11.93 -0.48
C ASP A 78 0.01 12.84 -1.14
N THR A 79 0.02 14.13 -0.79
CA THR A 79 0.98 15.10 -1.31
C THR A 79 2.39 14.77 -0.81
N LYS A 80 2.54 14.51 0.49
CA LYS A 80 3.82 14.01 1.04
C LYS A 80 4.18 12.64 0.48
N GLY A 81 3.18 11.79 0.27
CA GLY A 81 3.36 10.46 -0.30
C GLY A 81 3.96 10.53 -1.68
N ALA A 82 3.42 11.39 -2.54
CA ALA A 82 3.93 11.66 -3.88
C ALA A 82 5.40 12.11 -3.85
N VAL A 83 5.76 13.00 -2.93
CA VAL A 83 7.15 13.48 -2.77
C VAL A 83 8.08 12.35 -2.35
N ILE A 84 7.68 11.53 -1.37
CA ILE A 84 8.48 10.40 -0.89
C ILE A 84 8.67 9.36 -2.01
N VAL A 85 7.58 8.96 -2.66
CA VAL A 85 7.61 7.99 -3.77
C VAL A 85 8.48 8.52 -4.91
N ARG A 86 8.35 9.80 -5.29
CA ARG A 86 9.21 10.42 -6.31
C ARG A 86 10.69 10.38 -5.92
N SER A 87 11.02 10.70 -4.67
CA SER A 87 12.39 10.69 -4.19
C SER A 87 13.01 9.29 -4.21
N LEU A 88 12.23 8.27 -3.85
CA LEU A 88 12.64 6.87 -3.87
C LEU A 88 12.76 6.34 -5.31
N SER A 89 11.80 6.66 -6.18
CA SER A 89 11.79 6.29 -7.60
C SER A 89 12.89 6.97 -8.41
N ALA A 90 13.35 8.17 -8.04
CA ALA A 90 14.47 8.83 -8.72
C ALA A 90 15.78 8.01 -8.67
N ARG A 91 15.86 7.03 -7.77
CA ARG A 91 16.99 6.10 -7.64
C ARG A 91 16.81 4.81 -8.47
N ASP A 92 15.64 4.63 -9.08
CA ASP A 92 15.28 3.46 -9.90
C ASP A 92 14.67 3.91 -11.24
N PRO A 93 15.46 3.95 -12.34
CA PRO A 93 15.01 4.41 -13.65
C PRO A 93 13.89 3.57 -14.27
N SER A 94 13.55 2.41 -13.66
CA SER A 94 12.40 1.57 -14.04
C SER A 94 11.04 2.20 -13.73
N ALA A 95 10.99 3.22 -12.86
CA ALA A 95 9.77 3.86 -12.37
C ALA A 95 9.20 4.91 -13.35
N LEU A 96 9.08 4.54 -14.63
CA LEU A 96 8.52 5.38 -15.69
C LEU A 96 7.03 5.68 -15.46
N GLY A 97 6.63 6.94 -15.62
CA GLY A 97 5.23 7.39 -15.66
C GLY A 97 4.69 8.09 -14.40
N LEU A 98 5.53 8.34 -13.38
CA LEU A 98 5.13 8.81 -12.05
C LEU A 98 4.15 10.01 -12.03
N ASP A 99 4.30 10.96 -12.95
CA ASP A 99 3.43 12.14 -13.02
C ASP A 99 1.98 11.81 -13.39
N THR A 100 1.75 10.74 -14.16
CA THR A 100 0.42 10.20 -14.46
C THR A 100 -0.13 9.41 -13.26
N TYR A 101 0.74 8.69 -12.54
CA TYR A 101 0.37 7.89 -11.36
C TYR A 101 -0.07 8.77 -10.17
N CYS A 102 0.59 9.91 -9.93
CA CYS A 102 0.28 10.77 -8.78
C CYS A 102 -1.17 11.27 -8.73
N LYS A 103 -1.81 11.52 -9.89
CA LYS A 103 -3.20 11.98 -9.95
C LYS A 103 -4.21 10.87 -9.72
N GLN A 104 -3.91 9.64 -10.16
CA GLN A 104 -4.84 8.51 -10.07
C GLN A 104 -4.69 7.72 -8.77
N TYR A 105 -3.49 7.69 -8.17
CA TYR A 105 -3.12 6.78 -7.07
C TYR A 105 -3.00 7.47 -5.70
N TYR A 106 -3.71 8.58 -5.49
CA TYR A 106 -3.60 9.40 -4.27
C TYR A 106 -3.89 8.63 -2.96
N LEU A 107 -4.76 7.62 -2.97
CA LEU A 107 -5.08 6.85 -1.77
C LEU A 107 -3.91 5.97 -1.31
N CYS A 108 -3.20 5.32 -2.25
CA CYS A 108 -2.05 4.49 -1.86
C CYS A 108 -0.82 5.36 -1.55
N LEU A 109 -0.70 6.55 -2.13
CA LEU A 109 0.30 7.55 -1.73
C LEU A 109 0.08 8.03 -0.31
N ALA A 110 -1.18 8.31 0.07
CA ALA A 110 -1.52 8.64 1.45
C ALA A 110 -1.17 7.49 2.41
N ALA A 111 -1.48 6.25 2.02
CA ALA A 111 -1.12 5.05 2.79
C ALA A 111 0.40 4.87 2.93
N ALA A 112 1.18 5.20 1.89
CA ALA A 112 2.64 5.14 1.92
C ALA A 112 3.22 6.09 2.97
N THR A 113 2.71 7.33 3.04
CA THR A 113 3.12 8.30 4.06
C THR A 113 2.87 7.77 5.47
N ALA A 114 1.69 7.23 5.73
CA ALA A 114 1.36 6.67 7.04
C ALA A 114 2.27 5.48 7.40
N THR A 115 2.52 4.60 6.42
CA THR A 115 3.41 3.43 6.57
C THR A 115 4.82 3.84 6.95
N ILE A 116 5.40 4.78 6.20
CA ILE A 116 6.76 5.26 6.44
C ILE A 116 6.85 6.01 7.78
N LYS A 117 5.84 6.81 8.10
CA LYS A 117 5.77 7.52 9.38
C LYS A 117 5.70 6.54 10.56
N TRP A 118 4.92 5.48 10.46
CA TRP A 118 4.86 4.43 11.49
C TRP A 118 6.21 3.73 11.67
N LEU A 119 6.86 3.35 10.56
CA LEU A 119 8.18 2.72 10.60
C LEU A 119 9.23 3.63 11.27
N GLY A 120 9.22 4.92 10.95
CA GLY A 120 10.08 5.92 11.60
C GLY A 120 9.83 6.03 13.11
N LEU A 121 8.57 6.00 13.55
CA LEU A 121 8.19 6.03 14.96
C LEU A 121 8.68 4.79 15.73
N VAL A 122 8.57 3.59 15.15
CA VAL A 122 9.01 2.33 15.80
C VAL A 122 10.53 2.24 15.84
N SER A 123 11.22 2.79 14.84
CA SER A 123 12.67 2.64 14.70
C SER A 123 13.51 3.54 15.62
N ASN A 124 12.92 4.57 16.25
CA ASN A 124 13.60 5.62 17.03
C ASN A 124 14.79 6.30 16.30
N CYS A 125 14.91 6.11 14.98
CA CYS A 125 15.93 6.69 14.14
C CYS A 125 15.41 8.01 13.59
N SER A 126 15.98 9.11 14.08
CA SER A 126 15.54 10.48 13.81
C SER A 126 15.72 10.97 12.36
N ASN A 127 16.27 10.18 11.42
CA ASN A 127 16.43 10.60 10.02
C ASN A 127 16.63 9.47 8.97
N GLY A 128 16.30 8.22 9.28
CA GLY A 128 16.58 7.10 8.39
C GLY A 128 15.43 6.78 7.44
N TYR A 129 15.44 7.34 6.22
CA TYR A 129 14.87 6.60 5.09
C TYR A 129 15.71 5.33 4.98
N TRP A 130 15.24 4.23 5.57
CA TRP A 130 15.78 2.90 5.29
C TRP A 130 16.00 2.79 3.78
N SER A 131 17.03 2.07 3.33
CA SER A 131 17.30 1.87 1.91
C SER A 131 16.12 1.14 1.25
N ILE A 132 15.00 1.83 1.01
CA ILE A 132 13.86 1.35 0.27
C ILE A 132 14.34 1.29 -1.15
N LYS A 133 14.56 0.07 -1.65
CA LYS A 133 15.26 -0.15 -2.91
C LYS A 133 14.32 -0.11 -4.11
N VAL A 134 13.05 -0.46 -3.91
CA VAL A 134 12.13 -0.71 -5.03
C VAL A 134 10.74 -0.25 -4.66
N ILE A 135 10.14 0.56 -5.56
CA ILE A 135 8.71 0.83 -5.55
C ILE A 135 8.06 -0.04 -6.62
N LYS A 136 7.12 -0.90 -6.22
CA LYS A 136 6.35 -1.73 -7.16
C LYS A 136 4.92 -1.24 -7.23
N TRP A 137 4.48 -0.86 -8.42
CA TRP A 137 3.08 -0.57 -8.70
C TRP A 137 2.37 -1.89 -9.02
N VAL A 138 1.29 -2.17 -8.31
CA VAL A 138 0.43 -3.32 -8.56
C VAL A 138 -0.86 -2.80 -9.20
N ASN A 139 -1.04 -3.06 -10.49
CA ASN A 139 -2.23 -2.65 -11.25
C ASN A 139 -3.37 -3.67 -11.06
N GLU A 140 -4.61 -3.30 -11.34
CA GLU A 140 -5.78 -4.21 -11.29
C GLU A 140 -5.62 -5.45 -12.20
N GLU A 141 -4.96 -5.34 -13.35
CA GLU A 141 -4.59 -6.51 -14.16
C GLU A 141 -3.52 -7.38 -13.49
N SER A 142 -2.63 -6.78 -12.71
CA SER A 142 -1.69 -7.49 -11.84
C SER A 142 -2.40 -8.18 -10.67
N HIS A 143 -3.60 -7.74 -10.28
CA HIS A 143 -4.43 -8.44 -9.28
C HIS A 143 -5.04 -9.74 -9.81
N LEU A 144 -5.18 -9.92 -11.13
CA LEU A 144 -5.49 -11.24 -11.71
C LEU A 144 -4.38 -12.27 -11.44
N TRP A 145 -3.15 -11.84 -11.12
CA TRP A 145 -2.05 -12.73 -10.76
C TRP A 145 -2.23 -13.39 -9.38
N CYS A 146 -2.96 -12.75 -8.45
CA CYS A 146 -3.30 -13.38 -7.17
C CYS A 146 -4.26 -14.59 -7.35
N ARG A 147 -4.96 -14.72 -8.48
CA ARG A 147 -5.73 -15.93 -8.83
C ARG A 147 -4.86 -17.07 -9.39
N VAL A 148 -3.63 -16.78 -9.84
CA VAL A 148 -2.82 -17.73 -10.64
C VAL A 148 -1.44 -18.04 -10.03
N GLY A 149 -0.87 -17.20 -9.17
CA GLY A 149 0.55 -17.27 -8.80
C GLY A 149 0.86 -17.83 -7.42
N ALA A 150 0.69 -19.14 -7.20
CA ALA A 150 1.42 -19.86 -6.14
C ALA A 150 2.81 -20.36 -6.62
N ASN A 151 3.13 -20.29 -7.93
CA ASN A 151 4.29 -20.98 -8.51
C ASN A 151 5.04 -20.20 -9.63
N GLY A 152 5.46 -18.96 -9.40
CA GLY A 152 6.33 -18.29 -10.38
C GLY A 152 6.78 -16.90 -9.96
N LEU A 153 8.03 -16.78 -9.51
CA LEU A 153 8.58 -15.57 -8.87
C LEU A 153 9.39 -14.64 -9.79
N ASP A 154 9.48 -14.89 -11.11
CA ASP A 154 10.50 -14.23 -11.93
C ASP A 154 10.02 -13.25 -13.02
N SER A 155 8.77 -12.75 -12.97
CA SER A 155 8.26 -11.89 -14.07
C SER A 155 7.43 -10.69 -13.60
N ILE A 156 8.00 -9.69 -12.95
CA ILE A 156 7.28 -8.41 -12.69
C ILE A 156 8.22 -7.21 -12.87
N LEU A 157 8.51 -6.89 -14.13
CA LEU A 157 9.03 -5.60 -14.58
C LEU A 157 8.36 -5.28 -15.93
N SER A 158 7.19 -4.67 -15.87
CA SER A 158 6.69 -3.78 -16.93
C SER A 158 5.39 -3.14 -16.47
N ALA A 159 5.42 -1.82 -16.34
CA ALA A 159 4.20 -1.02 -16.48
C ALA A 159 3.62 -1.30 -17.89
N PRO A 160 2.28 -1.32 -18.06
CA PRO A 160 1.72 -1.42 -19.39
C PRO A 160 2.18 -0.20 -20.19
N ALA A 161 2.90 -0.43 -21.28
CA ALA A 161 3.16 0.57 -22.28
C ALA A 161 1.96 0.60 -23.24
N HIS A 162 1.24 1.72 -23.20
CA HIS A 162 0.15 2.16 -24.07
C HIS A 162 -1.20 1.41 -23.99
#